data_AF-A0A976K832-F1
#
_entry.id   AF-A0A976K832-F1
#
_cell.length_a   1.000
_cell.length_b   1.000
_cell.length_c   1.000
_cell.angle_alpha   90.00
_cell.angle_beta   90.00
_cell.angle_gamma   90.00
#
_symmetry.space_group_name_H-M   'P 1'
#
loop_
_entity.id
_entity.type
_entity.pdbx_description
1 polymer ?
#
loop_
_entity_poly.entity_id
_entity_poly.type
_entity_poly.pdbx_seq_one_letter_code
_entity_poly.pdbx_strand_id
1 'polypeptide(L)'
;MDTETQPPAPLAFRGGAAGALAPFVFFLVGVVWLGLSGAPDERGFWPILVAALTLAMLLARDRKQWADRVIGGMSQPIVLLMIMAWLLAGVLAALMNGSGFVEALVWLAGSLGVTGGGFVAASFLIC
;
A
#
# COMPACT_ATOMS: atom_id res chain seq x y z
N MET A 1 -29.43 -18.82 14.30
CA MET A 1 -29.56 -17.39 13.91
C MET A 1 -28.49 -17.19 12.87
N ASP A 2 -28.79 -17.79 11.73
CA ASP A 2 -27.86 -18.14 10.68
C ASP A 2 -27.84 -16.94 9.75
N THR A 3 -26.82 -16.10 9.90
CA THR A 3 -26.56 -15.02 8.97
C THR A 3 -26.13 -15.66 7.66
N GLU A 4 -27.10 -15.93 6.78
CA GLU A 4 -26.82 -16.25 5.38
C GLU A 4 -25.86 -15.19 4.84
N THR A 5 -24.63 -15.63 4.59
CA THR A 5 -23.61 -14.87 3.88
C THR A 5 -24.04 -14.81 2.42
N GLN A 6 -25.05 -14.00 2.14
CA GLN A 6 -25.48 -13.70 0.77
C GLN A 6 -24.25 -13.14 0.04
N PRO A 7 -23.77 -13.78 -1.05
CA PRO A 7 -22.61 -13.29 -1.78
C PRO A 7 -22.90 -11.86 -2.21
N PRO A 8 -21.99 -10.90 -1.96
CA PRO A 8 -22.22 -9.52 -2.31
C PRO A 8 -22.49 -9.43 -3.82
N ALA A 9 -23.68 -8.94 -4.19
CA ALA A 9 -24.11 -8.86 -5.59
C ALA A 9 -22.99 -8.24 -6.46
N PRO A 10 -22.63 -8.84 -7.59
CA PRO A 10 -21.48 -8.40 -8.39
C PRO A 10 -21.69 -6.96 -8.87
N LEU A 11 -20.64 -6.13 -8.74
CA LEU A 11 -20.67 -4.74 -9.18
C LEU A 11 -20.80 -4.70 -10.70
N ALA A 12 -21.85 -4.05 -11.19
CA ALA A 12 -22.04 -3.82 -12.61
C ALA A 12 -21.24 -2.57 -13.04
N PHE A 13 -20.30 -2.74 -13.97
CA PHE A 13 -19.55 -1.65 -14.59
C PHE A 13 -20.12 -1.33 -15.99
N ARG A 14 -20.09 -0.06 -16.37
CA ARG A 14 -20.40 0.38 -17.73
C ARG A 14 -19.29 -0.13 -18.65
N GLY A 15 -19.60 -1.11 -19.51
CA GLY A 15 -18.62 -1.81 -20.35
C GLY A 15 -18.27 -3.24 -19.89
N GLY A 16 -18.99 -3.81 -18.91
CA GLY A 16 -18.76 -5.18 -18.44
C GLY A 16 -17.37 -5.36 -17.82
N ALA A 17 -16.73 -6.52 -18.04
CA ALA A 17 -15.40 -6.83 -17.48
C ALA A 17 -14.30 -5.85 -17.94
N ALA A 18 -14.40 -5.30 -19.16
CA ALA A 18 -13.46 -4.30 -19.67
C ALA A 18 -13.54 -2.99 -18.87
N GLY A 19 -14.74 -2.61 -18.41
CA GLY A 19 -14.93 -1.44 -17.55
C GLY A 19 -14.40 -1.64 -16.12
N ALA A 20 -14.34 -2.88 -15.63
CA ALA A 20 -13.74 -3.18 -14.33
C ALA A 20 -12.20 -3.13 -14.38
N LEU A 21 -11.60 -3.54 -15.50
CA LEU A 21 -10.14 -3.57 -15.69
C LEU A 21 -9.54 -2.22 -16.05
N ALA A 22 -10.29 -1.34 -16.72
CA ALA A 22 -9.82 -0.02 -17.16
C ALA A 22 -9.14 0.81 -16.04
N PRO A 23 -9.72 1.00 -14.84
CA PRO A 23 -9.06 1.76 -13.77
C PRO A 23 -7.79 1.07 -13.23
N PHE A 24 -7.74 -0.26 -13.26
CA PHE A 24 -6.55 -1.02 -12.84
C PHE A 24 -5.40 -0.83 -13.82
N VAL A 25 -5.67 -0.91 -15.13
CA VAL A 25 -4.67 -0.65 -16.18
C VAL A 25 -4.18 0.79 -16.10
N PHE A 26 -5.10 1.75 -15.91
CA PHE A 26 -4.75 3.16 -15.74
C PHE A 26 -3.81 3.37 -14.53
N PHE A 27 -4.14 2.75 -13.40
CA PHE A 27 -3.29 2.78 -12.20
C PHE A 27 -1.90 2.20 -12.47
N LEU A 28 -1.83 1.01 -13.09
CA LEU A 28 -0.57 0.33 -13.37
C LEU A 28 0.33 1.16 -14.29
N VAL A 29 -0.22 1.70 -15.37
CA VAL A 29 0.51 2.58 -16.31
C VAL A 29 0.98 3.84 -15.59
N GLY A 30 0.14 4.46 -14.76
CA GLY A 30 0.50 5.64 -13.99
C GLY A 30 1.65 5.40 -13.01
N VAL A 31 1.64 4.26 -12.30
CA VAL A 31 2.71 3.90 -11.35
C VAL A 31 4.01 3.57 -12.09
N VAL A 32 3.95 2.84 -13.21
CA VAL A 32 5.13 2.55 -14.03
C VAL A 32 5.74 3.84 -14.57
N TRP A 33 4.91 4.76 -15.07
CA TRP A 33 5.35 6.07 -15.53
C TRP A 33 6.03 6.87 -14.40
N LEU A 34 5.42 6.88 -13.21
CA LEU A 34 5.99 7.54 -12.03
C LEU A 34 7.34 6.93 -11.63
N GLY A 35 7.46 5.59 -11.64
CA GLY A 35 8.71 4.90 -11.35
C GLY A 35 9.83 5.26 -12.32
N LEU A 36 9.52 5.36 -13.62
CA LEU A 36 10.48 5.77 -14.65
C LEU A 36 10.88 7.24 -14.56
N SER A 37 10.02 8.09 -14.00
CA SER A 37 10.30 9.53 -13.81
C SER A 37 11.31 9.85 -12.70
N GLY A 38 11.81 8.84 -12.00
CA GLY A 38 12.98 8.97 -11.11
C GLY A 38 12.70 9.58 -9.73
N ALA A 39 11.44 9.92 -9.43
CA ALA A 39 11.00 10.33 -8.10
C ALA A 39 9.79 9.48 -7.67
N PRO A 40 10.02 8.25 -7.17
CA PRO A 40 8.99 7.47 -6.47
C PRO A 40 8.71 8.15 -5.11
N ASP A 41 8.14 9.35 -5.18
CA ASP A 41 7.77 10.15 -4.04
C ASP A 41 6.29 9.91 -3.73
N GLU A 42 5.97 9.86 -2.43
CA GLU A 42 4.61 9.62 -1.93
C GLU A 42 3.60 10.62 -2.54
N ARG A 43 4.08 11.83 -2.84
CA ARG A 43 3.30 12.91 -3.45
C ARG A 43 2.92 12.64 -4.89
N GLY A 44 3.74 11.91 -5.64
CA GLY A 44 3.46 11.53 -7.02
C GLY A 44 2.45 10.38 -7.11
N PHE A 45 2.46 9.48 -6.12
CA PHE A 45 1.59 8.31 -6.10
C PHE A 45 0.12 8.65 -5.82
N TRP A 46 -0.12 9.54 -4.85
CA TRP A 46 -1.47 9.94 -4.43
C TRP A 46 -2.38 10.41 -5.59
N PRO A 47 -1.98 11.36 -6.47
CA PRO A 47 -2.86 11.84 -7.55
C PRO A 47 -3.19 10.75 -8.56
N ILE A 48 -2.26 9.83 -8.86
CA ILE A 48 -2.49 8.70 -9.76
C ILE A 48 -3.53 7.75 -9.17
N LEU A 49 -3.43 7.45 -7.87
CA LEU A 49 -4.34 6.55 -7.18
C LEU A 49 -5.76 7.15 -7.08
N VAL A 50 -5.87 8.44 -6.74
CA VAL A 50 -7.15 9.16 -6.73
C VAL A 50 -7.75 9.25 -8.14
N ALA A 51 -6.95 9.50 -9.17
CA ALA A 51 -7.40 9.50 -10.57
C ALA A 51 -7.93 8.12 -11.00
N ALA A 52 -7.25 7.04 -10.61
CA ALA A 52 -7.69 5.68 -10.90
C ALA A 52 -9.01 5.33 -10.18
N LEU A 53 -9.16 5.71 -8.90
CA LEU A 53 -10.38 5.49 -8.12
C LEU A 53 -11.55 6.32 -8.65
N THR A 54 -11.32 7.57 -9.02
CA THR A 54 -12.35 8.42 -9.63
C THR A 54 -12.79 7.89 -10.99
N LEU A 55 -11.85 7.38 -11.80
CA LEU A 55 -12.17 6.69 -13.05
C LEU A 55 -13.01 5.43 -12.80
N ALA A 56 -12.66 4.63 -11.80
CA ALA A 56 -13.43 3.44 -11.41
C ALA A 56 -14.87 3.80 -10.98
N MET A 57 -15.03 4.86 -10.17
CA MET A 57 -16.34 5.35 -9.73
C MET A 57 -17.16 5.95 -10.88
N LEU A 58 -16.51 6.59 -11.86
CA LEU A 58 -17.18 7.15 -13.02
C LEU A 58 -17.76 6.05 -13.92
N LEU A 59 -17.01 4.95 -14.05
CA LEU A 59 -17.32 3.79 -14.88
C LEU A 59 -18.25 2.79 -14.18
N ALA A 60 -18.35 2.82 -12.85
CA ALA A 60 -19.34 2.08 -12.08
C ALA A 60 -20.77 2.48 -12.50
N ARG A 61 -21.64 1.47 -12.69
CA ARG A 61 -23.03 1.73 -13.08
C ARG A 61 -23.87 2.25 -11.91
N ASP A 62 -23.54 1.80 -10.70
CA ASP A 62 -24.07 2.32 -9.44
C ASP A 62 -22.91 2.86 -8.58
N ARG A 63 -22.86 4.19 -8.45
CA ARG A 63 -21.81 4.90 -7.72
C ARG A 63 -21.91 4.68 -6.20
N LYS A 64 -23.13 4.55 -5.69
CA LYS A 64 -23.37 4.34 -4.24
C LYS A 64 -22.91 2.95 -3.85
N GLN A 65 -23.34 1.94 -4.60
CA GLN A 65 -22.91 0.57 -4.36
C GLN A 65 -21.38 0.42 -4.51
N TRP A 66 -20.74 1.11 -5.45
CA TRP A 66 -19.28 1.12 -5.55
C TRP A 66 -18.62 1.71 -4.30
N ALA A 67 -19.08 2.88 -3.84
CA ALA A 67 -18.54 3.53 -2.65
C ALA A 67 -18.71 2.67 -1.39
N ASP A 68 -19.90 2.08 -1.18
CA ASP A 68 -20.17 1.20 -0.04
C ASP A 68 -19.24 -0.03 -0.03
N ARG A 69 -18.94 -0.59 -1.21
CA ARG A 69 -18.04 -1.74 -1.34
C ARG A 69 -16.58 -1.37 -1.10
N VAL A 70 -16.14 -0.21 -1.58
CA VAL A 70 -14.77 0.29 -1.33
C VAL A 70 -14.59 0.59 0.17
N ILE A 71 -15.55 1.27 0.79
CA ILE A 71 -15.52 1.56 2.23
C ILE A 71 -15.57 0.25 3.02
N GLY A 72 -16.46 -0.67 2.66
CA GLY A 72 -16.54 -1.99 3.30
C GLY A 72 -15.24 -2.80 3.21
N GLY A 73 -14.52 -2.68 2.09
CA GLY A 73 -13.18 -3.26 1.91
C GLY A 73 -12.13 -2.63 2.85
N MET A 74 -12.13 -1.29 2.94
CA MET A 74 -11.22 -0.57 3.84
C MET A 74 -11.51 -0.85 5.33
N SER A 75 -12.76 -1.14 5.68
CA SER A 75 -13.18 -1.46 7.05
C SER A 75 -12.98 -2.93 7.44
N GLN A 76 -12.32 -3.74 6.61
CA GLN A 76 -12.05 -5.13 6.99
C GLN A 76 -11.12 -5.19 8.21
N PRO A 77 -11.41 -6.05 9.21
CA PRO A 77 -10.59 -6.16 10.41
C PRO A 77 -9.11 -6.43 10.12
N ILE A 78 -8.83 -7.22 9.07
CA ILE A 78 -7.46 -7.53 8.64
C ILE A 78 -6.71 -6.26 8.19
N VAL A 79 -7.37 -5.38 7.43
CA VAL A 79 -6.78 -4.12 6.93
C VAL A 79 -6.47 -3.20 8.09
N LEU A 80 -7.41 -3.08 9.04
CA LEU A 80 -7.20 -2.27 10.24
C LEU A 80 -6.03 -2.78 11.08
N LEU A 81 -5.92 -4.10 11.25
CA LEU A 81 -4.77 -4.71 11.94
C LEU A 81 -3.45 -4.42 11.21
N MET A 82 -3.42 -4.48 9.88
CA MET A 82 -2.22 -4.13 9.10
C MET A 82 -1.83 -2.67 9.31
N ILE A 83 -2.79 -1.73 9.23
CA ILE A 83 -2.53 -0.30 9.44
C ILE A 83 -2.00 -0.07 10.87
N MET A 84 -2.61 -0.69 11.88
CA MET A 84 -2.16 -0.55 13.26
C MET A 84 -0.75 -1.09 13.48
N ALA A 85 -0.43 -2.27 12.94
CA ALA A 85 0.91 -2.82 13.00
C ALA A 85 1.94 -1.90 12.33
N TRP A 86 1.59 -1.34 11.17
CA TRP A 86 2.47 -0.43 10.43
C TRP A 86 2.69 0.89 11.17
N LEU A 87 1.64 1.46 11.80
CA LEU A 87 1.76 2.66 12.63
C LEU A 87 2.65 2.41 13.86
N LEU A 88 2.47 1.28 14.55
CA LEU A 88 3.29 0.94 15.72
C LEU A 88 4.75 0.73 15.32
N ALA A 89 5.01 0.05 14.20
CA ALA A 89 6.35 -0.11 13.65
C ALA A 89 6.98 1.25 13.31
N GLY A 90 6.23 2.17 12.71
CA GLY A 90 6.68 3.53 12.42
C GLY A 90 7.06 4.32 13.67
N VAL A 91 6.23 4.27 14.72
CA VAL A 91 6.52 4.93 16.00
C VAL A 91 7.76 4.32 16.65
N LEU A 92 7.88 3.00 16.68
CA LEU A 92 9.05 2.32 17.24
C LEU A 92 10.33 2.69 16.48
N ALA A 93 10.28 2.70 15.14
CA ALA A 93 11.40 3.12 14.30
C ALA A 93 11.81 4.58 14.58
N ALA A 94 10.85 5.48 14.74
CA ALA A 94 11.13 6.88 15.10
C ALA A 94 11.78 7.02 16.47
N LEU A 95 11.33 6.26 17.47
CA LEU A 95 11.92 6.23 18.81
C LEU A 95 13.35 5.66 18.81
N MET A 96 13.60 4.58 18.07
CA MET A 96 14.94 3.99 17.92
C MET A 96 15.90 4.97 17.23
N ASN A 97 15.42 5.70 16.22
CA ASN A 97 16.20 6.72 15.55
C ASN A 97 16.49 7.92 16.46
N GLY A 98 15.47 8.42 17.19
CA GLY A 98 15.61 9.57 18.09
C GLY A 98 16.45 9.31 19.35
N SER A 99 16.52 8.05 19.81
CA SER A 99 17.32 7.66 20.98
C SER A 99 18.80 7.42 20.68
N GLY A 100 19.21 7.47 19.40
CA GLY A 100 20.58 7.14 18.98
C GLY A 100 20.90 5.64 19.02
N PHE A 101 19.91 4.78 19.29
CA PHE A 101 20.09 3.34 19.33
C PHE A 101 20.51 2.77 17.97
N VAL A 102 19.90 3.25 16.88
CA VAL A 102 20.25 2.85 15.52
C VAL A 102 21.72 3.20 15.21
N GLU A 103 22.16 4.42 15.56
CA GLU A 103 23.52 4.88 15.33
C GLU A 103 24.55 4.03 16.09
N ALA A 104 24.25 3.66 17.34
CA ALA A 104 25.10 2.80 18.15
C ALA A 104 25.26 1.39 17.54
N LEU A 105 24.19 0.82 17.02
CA LEU A 105 24.23 -0.48 16.33
C LEU A 105 25.02 -0.41 15.01
N VAL A 106 24.85 0.67 14.23
CA VAL A 106 25.60 0.89 13.00
C VAL A 106 27.09 1.03 13.29
N TRP A 107 27.46 1.80 14.32
CA TRP A 107 28.85 1.92 14.76
C TRP A 107 29.44 0.57 15.19
N LEU A 108 28.68 -0.22 15.97
CA LEU A 108 29.10 -1.55 16.40
C LEU A 108 29.33 -2.49 15.21
N ALA A 109 28.42 -2.51 14.25
CA ALA A 109 28.57 -3.28 13.02
C ALA A 109 29.83 -2.86 12.23
N GLY A 110 30.10 -1.56 12.16
CA GLY A 110 31.33 -1.03 11.57
C GLY A 110 32.60 -1.49 12.30
N SER A 111 32.60 -1.51 13.64
CA SER A 111 33.72 -2.00 14.44
C SER A 111 34.00 -3.51 14.27
N LEU A 112 32.97 -4.30 13.95
CA LEU A 112 33.09 -5.72 13.62
C LEU A 112 33.55 -5.98 12.17
N GLY A 113 33.82 -4.92 11.40
CA GLY A 113 34.29 -4.98 10.02
C GLY A 113 33.18 -5.25 8.99
N VAL A 114 31.92 -5.26 9.42
CA VAL A 114 30.77 -5.49 8.54
C VAL A 114 30.38 -4.16 7.87
N THR A 115 31.08 -3.83 6.79
CA THR A 115 30.90 -2.57 6.04
C THR A 115 30.53 -2.82 4.59
N GLY A 116 29.89 -1.83 3.95
CA GLY A 116 29.51 -1.89 2.53
C GLY A 116 28.69 -3.13 2.18
N GLY A 117 29.18 -3.94 1.23
CA GLY A 117 28.50 -5.16 0.79
C GLY A 117 28.31 -6.21 1.89
N GLY A 118 29.20 -6.25 2.90
CA GLY A 118 29.06 -7.16 4.03
C GLY A 118 27.86 -6.80 4.92
N PHE A 119 27.56 -5.52 5.06
CA PHE A 119 26.38 -5.04 5.79
C PHE A 119 25.09 -5.42 5.08
N VAL A 120 25.05 -5.30 3.75
CA VAL A 120 23.89 -5.69 2.94
C VAL A 120 23.66 -7.21 3.04
N ALA A 121 24.71 -8.03 2.94
CA ALA A 121 24.58 -9.48 3.08
C ALA A 121 24.09 -9.89 4.47
N ALA A 122 24.60 -9.26 5.53
CA ALA A 122 24.18 -9.54 6.90
C ALA A 122 22.71 -9.15 7.15
N SER A 123 22.26 -8.00 6.64
CA SER A 123 20.87 -7.56 6.79
C SER A 123 19.88 -8.47 6.07
N PHE A 124 20.21 -8.97 4.88
CA PHE A 124 19.40 -10.00 4.20
C PHE A 124 19.31 -11.35 4.92
N LEU A 125 20.29 -11.67 5.77
CA LEU A 125 20.33 -12.94 6.52
C LEU A 125 19.56 -12.82 7.86
N ILE A 126 19.51 -11.61 8.42
CA ILE A 126 18.84 -11.30 9.69
C ILE A 126 17.34 -11.01 9.48
N CYS A 127 16.97 -10.35 8.37
CA CYS A 127 15.57 -10.09 7.98
C CYS A 127 14.85 -11.35 7.50
#